data_AF-A0A9P5YPD4-F1
#
_entry.id   AF-A0A9P5YPD4-F1
#
_cell.length_a   1.000
_cell.length_b   1.000
_cell.length_c   1.000
_cell.angle_alpha   90.00
_cell.angle_beta   90.00
_cell.angle_gamma   90.00
#
_symmetry.space_group_name_H-M   'P 1'
#
loop_
_entity.id
_entity.type
_entity.pdbx_description
1 polymer ?
#
loop_
_entity_poly.entity_id
_entity_poly.type
_entity_poly.pdbx_seq_one_letter_code
_entity_poly.pdbx_strand_id
1 'polypeptide(L)' 'LTPKDLINVSRTNKLFHDTLYSRSARMVWKEALRGQGAPECPRDLIEPRLAILLFGTTCEVCPSQLVI' A
#
# COMPACT_ATOMS: atom_id res chain seq x y z
N LEU A 1 -8.70 9.25 0.06
CA LEU A 1 -7.53 8.74 -0.69
C LEU A 1 -7.76 7.26 -0.94
N THR A 2 -7.59 6.83 -2.19
CA THR A 2 -7.63 5.41 -2.55
C THR A 2 -6.32 4.74 -2.12
N PRO A 3 -6.27 3.40 -2.02
CA PRO A 3 -5.01 2.68 -1.82
C PRO A 3 -3.95 3.05 -2.85
N LYS A 4 -4.34 3.27 -4.12
CA LYS A 4 -3.43 3.70 -5.19
C LYS A 4 -2.83 5.08 -4.95
N ASP A 5 -3.61 6.02 -4.42
CA ASP A 5 -3.09 7.35 -4.05
C ASP A 5 -2.04 7.24 -2.94
N LEU A 6 -2.30 6.43 -1.90
CA LEU A 6 -1.36 6.21 -0.80
C LEU A 6 -0.04 5.57 -1.28
N ILE A 7 -0.12 4.61 -2.22
CA ILE A 7 1.05 3.99 -2.86
C ILE A 7 1.86 5.04 -3.64
N ASN A 8 1.19 5.89 -4.39
CA ASN A 8 1.89 6.92 -5.17
C ASN A 8 2.54 7.95 -4.24
N VAL A 9 1.83 8.41 -3.21
CA VAL A 9 2.38 9.37 -2.22
C VAL A 9 3.60 8.78 -1.52
N SER A 10 3.55 7.52 -1.09
CA SER A 10 4.70 6.88 -0.40
C SER A 10 5.95 6.78 -1.28
N ARG A 11 5.80 6.75 -2.61
CA ARG A 11 6.93 6.66 -3.56
C ARG A 11 7.57 8.01 -3.90
N THR A 12 6.90 9.12 -3.62
CA THR A 12 7.37 10.45 -4.03
C THR A 12 8.47 11.02 -3.11
N ASN A 13 8.47 10.66 -1.82
CA ASN A 13 9.39 11.23 -0.83
C ASN A 13 9.66 10.23 0.30
N LYS A 14 10.90 10.15 0.77
CA LYS A 14 11.32 9.30 1.90
C LYS A 14 10.54 9.59 3.18
N LEU A 15 10.23 10.85 3.48
CA LEU A 15 9.43 11.20 4.67
C LEU A 15 8.00 10.67 4.55
N PHE A 16 7.38 10.76 3.37
CA PHE A 16 6.05 10.22 3.14
C PHE A 16 6.05 8.70 3.17
N HIS A 17 7.08 8.07 2.61
CA HIS A 17 7.31 6.64 2.74
C HIS A 17 7.32 6.23 4.21
N ASP A 18 8.21 6.80 5.02
CA ASP A 18 8.40 6.41 6.41
C ASP A 18 7.16 6.69 7.26
N THR A 19 6.47 7.81 7.00
CA THR A 19 5.21 8.15 7.65
C THR A 19 4.13 7.12 7.32
N LEU A 20 3.94 6.79 6.04
CA LEU A 20 2.90 5.86 5.60
C LEU A 20 3.20 4.40 5.96
N TYR A 21 4.46 4.01 6.11
CA TYR A 21 4.85 2.65 6.56
C TYR A 21 4.94 2.52 8.09
N SER A 22 4.79 3.61 8.83
CA SER A 22 4.74 3.58 10.29
C SER A 22 3.49 2.90 10.83
N ARG A 23 3.56 2.41 12.08
CA ARG A 23 2.41 1.77 12.75
C ARG A 23 1.23 2.72 12.97
N SER A 24 1.47 4.03 13.11
CA SER A 24 0.41 5.02 13.30
C SER A 24 -0.43 5.21 12.03
N ALA A 25 0.16 5.03 10.84
CA ALA A 25 -0.56 5.10 9.57
C ALA A 25 -1.39 3.85 9.25
N ARG A 26 -1.35 2.79 10.08
CA ARG A 26 -2.07 1.53 9.84
C ARG A 26 -3.56 1.73 9.59
N MET A 27 -4.21 2.58 10.37
CA MET A 27 -5.64 2.88 10.21
C MET A 27 -5.95 3.55 8.88
N VAL A 28 -5.05 4.41 8.38
CA VAL A 28 -5.20 5.08 7.08
C VAL A 28 -5.28 4.04 5.96
N TRP A 29 -4.41 3.03 5.99
CA TRP A 29 -4.44 1.94 5.02
C TRP A 29 -5.67 1.05 5.16
N LYS A 30 -6.06 0.69 6.39
CA LYS A 30 -7.27 -0.11 6.64
C LYS A 30 -8.52 0.55 6.06
N GLU A 31 -8.69 1.85 6.31
CA GLU A 31 -9.86 2.58 5.81
C GLU A 31 -9.82 2.77 4.30
N ALA A 32 -8.64 3.03 3.72
CA ALA A 32 -8.50 3.10 2.26
C ALA A 32 -8.83 1.76 1.57
N LEU A 33 -8.37 0.64 2.14
CA LEU A 33 -8.66 -0.72 1.66
C LEU A 33 -10.15 -1.06 1.80
N ARG A 34 -10.73 -0.78 2.97
CA ARG A 34 -12.16 -0.99 3.26
C ARG A 34 -13.04 -0.21 2.28
N GLY A 35 -12.68 1.03 1.99
CA GLY A 35 -13.39 1.89 1.03
C GLY A 35 -13.38 1.36 -0.41
N GLN A 36 -12.49 0.42 -0.74
CA GLN A 36 -12.43 -0.28 -2.03
C GLN A 36 -13.00 -1.70 -1.98
N GLY A 37 -13.61 -2.10 -0.85
CA GLY A 37 -14.13 -3.46 -0.67
C GLY A 37 -13.04 -4.54 -0.61
N ALA A 38 -11.79 -4.17 -0.27
CA ALA A 38 -10.72 -5.13 -0.12
C ALA A 38 -10.94 -6.05 1.10
N PRO A 39 -10.45 -7.31 1.06
CA PRO A 39 -10.51 -8.20 2.21
C PRO A 39 -9.69 -7.66 3.39
N GLU A 40 -9.96 -8.18 4.59
CA GLU A 40 -9.09 -7.90 5.73
C GLU A 40 -7.67 -8.38 5.47
N CYS A 41 -6.69 -7.63 6.00
CA CYS A 41 -5.29 -7.96 5.82
C CYS A 41 -4.97 -9.30 6.51
N PRO A 42 -4.42 -10.29 5.78
CA PRO A 42 -3.93 -11.53 6.38
C PRO A 42 -2.87 -11.28 7.45
N ARG A 43 -2.69 -12.23 8.37
CA ARG A 43 -1.75 -12.10 9.51
C ARG A 43 -0.28 -12.04 9.09
N ASP A 44 0.03 -12.59 7.93
CA ASP A 44 1.35 -12.64 7.29
C ASP A 44 1.64 -11.40 6.41
N LEU A 45 0.66 -10.51 6.22
CA LEU A 45 0.79 -9.26 5.48
C LEU A 45 0.57 -8.03 6.37
N ILE A 46 1.03 -6.90 5.85
CA ILE A 46 0.68 -5.57 6.35
C ILE A 46 -0.19 -4.86 5.33
N GLU A 47 -1.00 -3.92 5.80
CA GLU A 47 -1.98 -3.22 4.97
C GLU A 47 -1.38 -2.47 3.76
N PRO A 48 -0.23 -1.77 3.88
CA PRO A 48 0.43 -1.17 2.71
C PRO A 48 0.81 -2.21 1.65
N ARG A 49 1.24 -3.41 2.08
CA ARG A 49 1.66 -4.49 1.19
C ARG A 49 0.46 -5.12 0.49
N LEU A 50 -0.64 -5.36 1.22
CA LEU A 50 -1.89 -5.79 0.62
C LEU A 50 -2.42 -4.75 -0.40
N ALA A 51 -2.29 -3.46 -0.10
CA ALA A 51 -2.65 -2.40 -1.03
C ALA A 51 -1.82 -2.45 -2.32
N ILE A 52 -0.50 -2.65 -2.24
CA ILE A 52 0.36 -2.80 -3.41
C ILE A 52 -0.02 -4.04 -4.22
N LEU A 53 -0.29 -5.16 -3.56
CA LEU A 53 -0.68 -6.40 -4.21
C LEU A 53 -2.00 -6.27 -4.99
N LEU A 54 -3.00 -5.58 -4.44
CA LEU A 54 -4.33 -5.45 -5.04
C LEU A 54 -4.45 -4.27 -6.02
N PHE A 55 -3.77 -3.16 -5.76
CA PHE A 55 -3.99 -1.88 -6.47
C PHE A 55 -2.71 -1.27 -7.07
N GLY A 56 -1.55 -1.86 -6.79
CA GLY A 56 -0.26 -1.47 -7.36
C GLY A 56 -0.05 -2.03 -8.77
N THR A 57 1.04 -1.58 -9.41
CA THR A 57 1.47 -2.02 -10.75
C THR A 57 2.84 -2.68 -10.73
N THR A 58 3.36 -2.98 -9.52
CA THR A 58 4.72 -3.48 -9.31
C THR A 58 4.67 -4.89 -8.75
N CYS A 59 5.50 -5.78 -9.28
CA CYS A 59 5.69 -7.10 -8.69
C CYS A 59 6.44 -6.97 -7.35
N GLU A 60 5.89 -7.53 -6.27
CA GLU A 60 6.55 -7.52 -4.95
C GLU A 60 7.71 -8.52 -4.84
N VAL A 61 7.78 -9.50 -5.75
CA VAL A 61 8.83 -10.53 -5.79
C VAL A 61 9.96 -10.13 -6.75
N CYS A 62 9.63 -9.39 -7.81
CA CYS A 62 10.57 -8.93 -8.84
C CYS A 62 10.45 -7.41 -9.00
N PRO A 63 11.05 -6.61 -8.10
CA PRO A 63 10.90 -5.15 -8.11
C PRO A 63 11.44 -4.47 -9.38
N SER A 64 12.18 -5.19 -10.23
CA SER A 64 12.78 -4.70 -11.47
C SER A 64 11.93 -4.87 -12.74
N GLN A 65 10.76 -5.52 -12.69
CA GLN A 65 9.84 -5.56 -13.84
C GLN A 65 8.68 -4.59 -13.64
N LEU A 66 8.82 -3.40 -14.23
CA LEU A 66 7.68 -2.54 -14.57
C LEU A 66 6.82 -3.31 -15.58
N VAL A 67 5.66 -3.78 -15.14
CA VAL A 67 4.65 -4.31 -16.06
C VAL A 67 3.96 -3.09 -16.66
N ILE A 68 4.35 -2.77 -17.90
CA ILE A 68 3.75 -1.72 -18.75
C ILE A 68 2.41 -2.23 -19.27
#